data_AF-A0A955L5Z0-F1
#
_entry.id   AF-A0A955L5Z0-F1
#
_cell.length_a   1.000
_cell.length_b   1.000
_cell.length_c   1.000
_cell.angle_alpha   90.00
_cell.angle_beta   90.00
_cell.angle_gamma   90.00
#
_symmetry.space_group_name_H-M   'P 1'
#
loop_
_entity.id
_entity.type
_entity.pdbx_description
1 polymer ?
#
loop_
_entity_poly.entity_id
_entity_poly.type
_entity_poly.pdbx_seq_one_letter_code
_entity_poly.pdbx_strand_id
1 'polypeptide(L)'
;MSEQYEVREVLQQTTVAINREFNHTLQYFREIGATVVMPTFFPQRGNLVKLAARSGVRSIILGGAEGEQEFPEVEQYGVNGLAAGTATESFEEAVQVCANLPANATNLVVFEYDPHDYSWADLLDTMHQNLNIVAEATGHLFPVLENKVHLTDMLYMAGLEQYVIPNELITGSLGFTDAEDIFWGLVGDDIQKVVVQPCGEGMTDIGGGKTTVICDTVEELAEILRVNDGTLKVSKYIDGQETNISWYAGNTVPSENGFGTTKVTLPDGVSPHDPNILNILLNRAAQAGIHEDNTLVIPGRATVKAVGDPTLTNSEGNGVGNNLGYVYPEPINAQLEEVIFNLGGLTALMGKNGLQGVDGIIDKNGKLWINEMNDRQQGPTSTMSIDAEMTGIPPIDKIAWLAHFADHRNPDVARLFADLRSQEVDIFDAAVTNPHGSFYLKFNSKHDERIGALPLHNPISQGIHIVYYDEEQGRFIWSPTSHDLRRVGVNSAPMRGRQIAVRIEGPDHNVGDRIIPGRQLFRITGVSNTADASPIIIDRGKSIVNPNWSKALRDLYEYLFGIGYNELNPLEYE
;
A
#
# COMPACT_ATOMS: atom_id res chain seq x y z
N MET A 1 -9.46 13.65 31.75
CA MET A 1 -8.44 14.58 31.21
C MET A 1 -7.02 14.23 31.68
N SER A 2 -6.79 13.78 32.92
CA SER A 2 -5.44 13.35 33.36
C SER A 2 -4.98 12.04 32.70
N GLU A 3 -5.86 11.04 32.62
CA GLU A 3 -5.53 9.70 32.10
C GLU A 3 -5.18 9.69 30.60
N GLN A 4 -5.96 10.38 29.75
CA GLN A 4 -5.64 10.55 28.32
C GLN A 4 -4.35 11.34 28.07
N TYR A 5 -3.97 12.22 29.00
CA TYR A 5 -2.71 12.95 28.91
C TYR A 5 -1.53 12.03 29.26
N GLU A 6 -1.68 11.18 30.28
CA GLU A 6 -0.69 10.17 30.66
C GLU A 6 -0.45 9.15 29.53
N VAL A 7 -1.50 8.64 28.89
CA VAL A 7 -1.37 7.73 27.73
C VAL A 7 -0.58 8.38 26.59
N ARG A 8 -0.93 9.62 26.22
CA ARG A 8 -0.21 10.32 25.14
C ARG A 8 1.26 10.60 25.47
N GLU A 9 1.58 10.87 26.74
CA GLU A 9 2.96 11.04 27.16
C GLU A 9 3.74 9.73 27.04
N VAL A 10 3.15 8.59 27.44
CA VAL A 10 3.74 7.26 27.27
C VAL A 10 3.99 6.94 25.79
N LEU A 11 2.99 7.12 24.93
CA LEU A 11 3.14 6.89 23.48
C LEU A 11 4.24 7.77 22.88
N GLN A 12 4.31 9.04 23.30
CA GLN A 12 5.35 9.96 22.86
C GLN A 12 6.76 9.48 23.27
N GLN A 13 6.91 8.91 24.48
CA GLN A 13 8.17 8.32 24.93
C GLN A 13 8.53 7.07 24.11
N THR A 14 7.56 6.21 23.81
CA THR A 14 7.73 5.04 22.93
C THR A 14 8.18 5.47 21.54
N THR A 15 7.55 6.49 20.94
CA THR A 15 7.95 7.07 19.64
C THR A 15 9.39 7.60 19.66
N VAL A 16 9.81 8.24 20.76
CA VAL A 16 11.21 8.69 20.93
C VAL A 16 12.17 7.50 21.02
N ALA A 17 11.78 6.40 21.68
CA ALA A 17 12.57 5.19 21.76
C ALA A 17 12.70 4.49 20.39
N ILE A 18 11.62 4.40 19.60
CA ILE A 18 11.64 3.91 18.21
C ILE A 18 12.67 4.69 17.39
N ASN A 19 12.60 6.02 17.44
CA ASN A 19 13.52 6.88 16.69
C ASN A 19 14.96 6.72 17.13
N ARG A 20 15.20 6.49 18.43
CA ARG A 20 16.52 6.22 18.97
C ARG A 20 17.08 4.90 18.43
N GLU A 21 16.32 3.81 18.53
CA GLU A 21 16.77 2.49 18.06
C GLU A 21 16.88 2.42 16.54
N PHE A 22 16.06 3.16 15.81
CA PHE A 22 16.19 3.31 14.36
C PHE A 22 17.54 3.94 14.00
N ASN A 23 17.91 5.04 14.67
CA ASN A 23 19.19 5.69 14.47
C ASN A 23 20.37 4.81 14.92
N HIS A 24 20.25 4.06 16.03
CA HIS A 24 21.28 3.10 16.45
C HIS A 24 21.50 2.01 15.40
N THR A 25 20.41 1.46 14.85
CA THR A 25 20.46 0.45 13.78
C THR A 25 21.18 1.00 12.54
N LEU A 26 20.85 2.22 12.11
CA LEU A 26 21.53 2.87 10.99
C LEU A 26 23.01 3.17 11.29
N GLN A 27 23.33 3.60 12.52
CA GLN A 27 24.71 3.81 12.94
C GLN A 27 25.51 2.52 12.86
N TYR A 28 24.97 1.41 13.34
CA TYR A 28 25.59 0.09 13.23
C TYR A 28 25.87 -0.29 11.78
N PHE A 29 24.88 -0.14 10.88
CA PHE A 29 25.06 -0.39 9.46
C PHE A 29 26.18 0.44 8.83
N ARG A 30 26.30 1.71 9.22
CA ARG A 30 27.43 2.56 8.79
C ARG A 30 28.77 2.06 9.31
N GLU A 31 28.83 1.64 10.58
CA GLU A 31 30.07 1.17 11.22
C GLU A 31 30.60 -0.14 10.61
N ILE A 32 29.71 -1.04 10.21
CA ILE A 32 30.09 -2.28 9.51
C ILE A 32 30.26 -2.11 7.99
N GLY A 33 30.08 -0.89 7.48
CA GLY A 33 30.16 -0.59 6.05
C GLY A 33 29.07 -1.28 5.22
N ALA A 34 27.90 -1.53 5.80
CA ALA A 34 26.77 -2.10 5.09
C ALA A 34 26.13 -1.07 4.13
N THR A 35 25.61 -1.57 3.02
CA THR A 35 24.82 -0.83 2.06
C THR A 35 23.36 -1.24 2.20
N VAL A 36 22.46 -0.27 2.41
CA VAL A 36 21.01 -0.51 2.34
C VAL A 36 20.61 -0.53 0.88
N VAL A 37 20.08 -1.65 0.42
CA VAL A 37 19.69 -1.88 -0.98
C VAL A 37 18.19 -1.99 -1.08
N MET A 38 17.57 -1.16 -1.91
CA MET A 38 16.19 -1.34 -2.38
C MET A 38 16.23 -1.93 -3.79
N PRO A 39 15.89 -3.22 -3.96
CA PRO A 39 16.11 -3.96 -5.20
C PRO A 39 14.98 -3.77 -6.23
N THR A 40 14.15 -2.74 -6.10
CA THR A 40 13.07 -2.42 -7.03
C THR A 40 12.78 -0.92 -7.03
N PHE A 41 11.97 -0.46 -7.97
CA PHE A 41 11.55 0.92 -8.10
C PHE A 41 10.11 1.10 -7.64
N PHE A 42 9.94 1.48 -6.38
CA PHE A 42 8.67 1.91 -5.82
C PHE A 42 8.85 3.20 -5.00
N PRO A 43 8.73 4.38 -5.64
CA PRO A 43 8.92 5.69 -5.03
C PRO A 43 8.26 5.85 -3.65
N GLN A 44 7.01 5.39 -3.54
CA GLN A 44 6.19 5.48 -2.33
C GLN A 44 6.68 4.61 -1.16
N ARG A 45 7.58 3.65 -1.40
CA ARG A 45 8.10 2.71 -0.39
C ARG A 45 9.53 3.02 0.04
N GLY A 46 10.24 3.88 -0.70
CA GLY A 46 11.65 4.19 -0.45
C GLY A 46 11.94 5.23 0.65
N ASN A 47 10.95 5.70 1.41
CA ASN A 47 11.17 6.78 2.39
C ASN A 47 12.20 6.39 3.48
N LEU A 48 12.22 5.14 3.94
CA LEU A 48 13.19 4.69 4.94
C LEU A 48 14.62 4.55 4.36
N VAL A 49 14.74 4.19 3.09
CA VAL A 49 16.03 4.17 2.35
C VAL A 49 16.61 5.58 2.27
N LYS A 50 15.75 6.55 1.97
CA LYS A 50 16.10 7.97 1.96
C LYS A 50 16.56 8.46 3.35
N LEU A 51 15.89 8.03 4.43
CA LEU A 51 16.32 8.34 5.80
C LEU A 51 17.67 7.68 6.15
N ALA A 52 17.92 6.46 5.70
CA ALA A 52 19.21 5.79 5.85
C ALA A 52 20.34 6.57 5.16
N ALA A 53 20.13 7.00 3.91
CA ALA A 53 21.07 7.81 3.15
C ALA A 53 21.42 9.13 3.86
N ARG A 54 20.40 9.84 4.36
CA ARG A 54 20.57 11.10 5.13
C ARG A 54 21.33 10.91 6.44
N SER A 55 21.31 9.70 6.99
CA SER A 55 22.05 9.34 8.21
C SER A 55 23.50 8.94 7.93
N GLY A 56 23.92 8.97 6.66
CA GLY A 56 25.26 8.65 6.20
C GLY A 56 25.51 7.16 6.00
N VAL A 57 24.47 6.33 5.98
CA VAL A 57 24.56 4.94 5.51
C VAL A 57 24.58 4.98 3.98
N ARG A 58 25.42 4.16 3.35
CA ARG A 58 25.35 4.04 1.88
C ARG A 58 24.02 3.39 1.52
N SER A 59 23.26 4.03 0.65
CA SER A 59 21.95 3.55 0.24
C SER A 59 21.84 3.57 -1.28
N ILE A 60 21.30 2.49 -1.85
CA ILE A 60 21.16 2.34 -3.29
C ILE A 60 19.77 1.82 -3.66
N ILE A 61 19.28 2.24 -4.83
CA ILE A 61 18.12 1.66 -5.52
C ILE A 61 18.64 0.94 -6.77
N LEU A 62 18.28 -0.33 -6.97
CA LEU A 62 18.69 -1.10 -8.15
C LEU A 62 17.62 -1.16 -9.26
N GLY A 63 16.42 -0.65 -8.99
CA GLY A 63 15.32 -0.63 -9.95
C GLY A 63 15.18 0.68 -10.74
N GLY A 64 14.24 0.67 -11.69
CA GLY A 64 13.85 1.83 -12.49
C GLY A 64 14.53 1.86 -13.86
N ALA A 65 14.21 2.86 -14.68
CA ALA A 65 14.83 3.01 -15.99
C ALA A 65 16.27 3.53 -15.89
N GLU A 66 17.10 3.20 -16.89
CA GLU A 66 18.46 3.75 -16.99
C GLU A 66 18.46 5.28 -16.95
N GLY A 67 19.25 5.86 -16.03
CA GLY A 67 19.35 7.30 -15.82
C GLY A 67 18.25 7.91 -14.94
N GLU A 68 17.30 7.10 -14.47
CA GLU A 68 16.27 7.54 -13.53
C GLU A 68 16.86 7.82 -12.14
N GLN A 69 16.34 8.86 -11.49
CA GLN A 69 16.78 9.29 -10.16
C GLN A 69 15.57 9.70 -9.31
N GLU A 70 15.15 8.83 -8.42
CA GLU A 70 14.00 9.08 -7.53
C GLU A 70 14.36 10.04 -6.40
N PHE A 71 15.38 9.70 -5.60
CA PHE A 71 15.82 10.51 -4.47
C PHE A 71 17.22 11.08 -4.72
N PRO A 72 17.40 12.41 -4.71
CA PRO A 72 18.71 13.02 -4.98
C PRO A 72 19.85 12.52 -4.08
N GLU A 73 19.52 12.09 -2.86
CA GLU A 73 20.47 11.57 -1.87
C GLU A 73 20.77 10.06 -1.95
N VAL A 74 20.11 9.30 -2.84
CA VAL A 74 20.27 7.84 -2.95
C VAL A 74 20.86 7.50 -4.32
N GLU A 75 21.92 6.69 -4.39
CA GLU A 75 22.46 6.23 -5.68
C GLU A 75 21.42 5.31 -6.35
N GLN A 76 21.12 5.53 -7.64
CA GLN A 76 20.18 4.68 -8.38
C GLN A 76 20.84 4.05 -9.61
N TYR A 77 20.62 2.75 -9.79
CA TYR A 77 21.19 1.92 -10.84
C TYR A 77 20.08 1.28 -11.68
N GLY A 78 19.46 2.07 -12.55
CA GLY A 78 18.36 1.61 -13.40
C GLY A 78 18.77 0.63 -14.50
N VAL A 79 17.78 -0.05 -15.08
CA VAL A 79 17.92 -1.07 -16.12
C VAL A 79 17.67 -0.47 -17.50
N ASN A 80 18.50 -0.84 -18.48
CA ASN A 80 18.34 -0.41 -19.87
C ASN A 80 17.08 -1.02 -20.49
N GLY A 81 16.26 -0.19 -21.16
CA GLY A 81 15.07 -0.64 -21.86
C GLY A 81 13.79 -0.63 -21.02
N LEU A 82 13.88 -0.44 -19.70
CA LEU A 82 12.73 -0.14 -18.85
C LEU A 82 12.22 1.29 -19.10
N ALA A 83 10.91 1.48 -19.04
CA ALA A 83 10.29 2.78 -19.23
C ALA A 83 10.24 3.56 -17.91
N ALA A 84 10.73 4.81 -17.88
CA ALA A 84 10.80 5.63 -16.67
C ALA A 84 9.55 5.53 -15.78
N GLY A 85 9.75 5.20 -14.50
CA GLY A 85 8.71 4.98 -13.51
C GLY A 85 8.13 3.57 -13.49
N THR A 86 8.78 2.55 -14.09
CA THR A 86 8.30 1.15 -14.05
C THR A 86 8.90 0.45 -12.85
N ALA A 87 8.05 -0.19 -12.07
CA ALA A 87 8.51 -1.19 -11.12
C ALA A 87 8.99 -2.44 -11.86
N THR A 88 9.79 -3.24 -11.16
CA THR A 88 10.19 -4.58 -11.63
C THR A 88 9.02 -5.54 -11.46
N GLU A 89 8.46 -6.03 -12.55
CA GLU A 89 7.23 -6.85 -12.52
C GLU A 89 7.50 -8.32 -12.88
N SER A 90 8.57 -8.61 -13.62
CA SER A 90 8.93 -9.97 -14.04
C SER A 90 10.20 -10.51 -13.36
N PHE A 91 10.36 -11.83 -13.35
CA PHE A 91 11.59 -12.47 -12.86
C PHE A 91 12.80 -12.15 -13.75
N GLU A 92 12.62 -12.04 -15.07
CA GLU A 92 13.69 -11.63 -16.00
C GLU A 92 14.20 -10.21 -15.70
N GLU A 93 13.30 -9.27 -15.42
CA GLU A 93 13.67 -7.93 -14.99
C GLU A 93 14.36 -7.95 -13.63
N ALA A 94 13.90 -8.77 -12.69
CA ALA A 94 14.54 -8.94 -11.38
C ALA A 94 16.00 -9.39 -11.49
N VAL A 95 16.29 -10.33 -12.40
CA VAL A 95 17.65 -10.77 -12.70
C VAL A 95 18.50 -9.61 -13.24
N GLN A 96 17.95 -8.79 -14.14
CA GLN A 96 18.66 -7.62 -14.68
C GLN A 96 18.92 -6.55 -13.61
N VAL A 97 17.96 -6.30 -12.73
CA VAL A 97 18.08 -5.40 -11.58
C VAL A 97 19.18 -5.87 -10.64
N CYS A 98 19.18 -7.15 -10.25
CA CYS A 98 20.23 -7.70 -9.38
C CYS A 98 21.61 -7.63 -10.04
N ALA A 99 21.71 -7.81 -11.36
CA ALA A 99 22.98 -7.71 -12.09
C ALA A 99 23.61 -6.31 -12.03
N ASN A 100 22.83 -5.26 -11.78
CA ASN A 100 23.30 -3.87 -11.68
C ASN A 100 23.96 -3.52 -10.34
N LEU A 101 24.00 -4.45 -9.37
CA LEU A 101 24.64 -4.20 -8.07
C LEU A 101 26.12 -3.76 -8.28
N PRO A 102 26.54 -2.60 -7.72
CA PRO A 102 27.91 -2.14 -7.88
C PRO A 102 28.88 -3.04 -7.11
N ALA A 103 30.01 -3.39 -7.73
CA ALA A 103 30.99 -4.35 -7.20
C ALA A 103 31.59 -4.00 -5.83
N ASN A 104 31.46 -2.75 -5.37
CA ASN A 104 31.91 -2.31 -4.04
C ASN A 104 30.84 -2.45 -2.95
N ALA A 105 29.64 -2.90 -3.26
CA ALA A 105 28.57 -3.19 -2.29
C ALA A 105 28.61 -4.68 -1.91
N THR A 106 29.39 -5.03 -0.89
CA THR A 106 29.60 -6.43 -0.47
C THR A 106 28.84 -6.83 0.79
N ASN A 107 28.58 -5.88 1.70
CA ASN A 107 27.75 -6.09 2.89
C ASN A 107 26.38 -5.46 2.65
N LEU A 108 25.31 -6.26 2.55
CA LEU A 108 24.01 -5.76 2.12
C LEU A 108 22.97 -5.87 3.24
N VAL A 109 22.16 -4.83 3.36
CA VAL A 109 20.87 -4.86 4.08
C VAL A 109 19.79 -4.73 3.00
N VAL A 110 19.04 -5.81 2.78
CA VAL A 110 18.04 -5.87 1.70
C VAL A 110 16.71 -5.34 2.23
N PHE A 111 16.34 -4.15 1.78
CA PHE A 111 15.11 -3.47 2.16
C PHE A 111 14.09 -3.56 1.02
N GLU A 112 13.03 -4.32 1.24
CA GLU A 112 11.84 -4.27 0.39
C GLU A 112 10.59 -4.61 1.19
N TYR A 113 9.53 -3.81 1.01
CA TYR A 113 8.22 -4.03 1.63
C TYR A 113 7.11 -4.33 0.60
N ASP A 114 7.48 -4.50 -0.66
CA ASP A 114 6.64 -5.18 -1.64
C ASP A 114 6.94 -6.67 -1.68
N PRO A 115 5.92 -7.49 -1.96
CA PRO A 115 6.11 -8.91 -2.04
C PRO A 115 6.49 -9.33 -3.46
N HIS A 116 7.27 -10.39 -3.53
CA HIS A 116 7.57 -11.09 -4.77
C HIS A 116 7.53 -12.59 -4.48
N ASP A 117 7.30 -13.39 -5.52
CA ASP A 117 7.34 -14.86 -5.44
C ASP A 117 8.75 -15.42 -5.19
N TYR A 118 9.76 -14.54 -5.11
CA TYR A 118 11.17 -14.85 -4.92
C TYR A 118 11.78 -14.00 -3.80
N SER A 119 12.94 -14.44 -3.30
CA SER A 119 13.79 -13.65 -2.40
C SER A 119 14.76 -12.78 -3.17
N TRP A 120 14.72 -11.48 -2.91
CA TRP A 120 15.73 -10.56 -3.40
C TRP A 120 17.12 -10.86 -2.84
N ALA A 121 17.20 -11.28 -1.57
CA ALA A 121 18.45 -11.65 -0.94
C ALA A 121 19.06 -12.89 -1.63
N ASP A 122 18.26 -13.94 -1.87
CA ASP A 122 18.74 -15.16 -2.52
C ASP A 122 19.14 -14.90 -3.98
N LEU A 123 18.37 -14.05 -4.69
CA LEU A 123 18.67 -13.69 -6.06
C LEU A 123 19.99 -12.89 -6.15
N LEU A 124 20.20 -11.93 -5.25
CA LEU A 124 21.46 -11.19 -5.17
C LEU A 124 22.64 -12.12 -4.86
N ASP A 125 22.50 -13.00 -3.87
CA ASP A 125 23.55 -13.96 -3.47
C ASP A 125 23.89 -14.94 -4.62
N THR A 126 22.89 -15.39 -5.37
CA THR A 126 23.08 -16.26 -6.54
C THR A 126 23.84 -15.54 -7.66
N MET A 127 23.57 -14.25 -7.86
CA MET A 127 24.12 -13.47 -8.97
C MET A 127 25.54 -12.95 -8.72
N HIS A 128 25.97 -12.82 -7.46
CA HIS A 128 27.23 -12.18 -7.11
C HIS A 128 28.06 -13.03 -6.16
N GLN A 129 29.32 -13.30 -6.53
CA GLN A 129 30.25 -14.01 -5.67
C GLN A 129 30.74 -13.07 -4.55
N ASN A 130 30.67 -13.54 -3.29
CA ASN A 130 31.14 -12.85 -2.07
C ASN A 130 30.23 -11.74 -1.51
N LEU A 131 28.91 -11.86 -1.68
CA LEU A 131 28.00 -11.03 -0.91
C LEU A 131 27.84 -11.56 0.52
N ASN A 132 27.66 -10.64 1.45
CA ASN A 132 27.27 -10.90 2.82
C ASN A 132 25.94 -10.19 3.08
N ILE A 133 24.85 -10.95 3.06
CA ILE A 133 23.53 -10.44 3.44
C ILE A 133 23.49 -10.33 4.97
N VAL A 134 23.58 -9.09 5.47
CA VAL A 134 23.58 -8.79 6.91
C VAL A 134 22.20 -9.01 7.51
N ALA A 135 21.17 -8.53 6.81
CA ALA A 135 19.76 -8.64 7.19
C ALA A 135 18.87 -8.37 5.97
N GLU A 136 17.62 -8.82 6.03
CA GLU A 136 16.63 -8.57 4.99
C GLU A 136 15.23 -8.30 5.55
N ALA A 137 14.41 -7.55 4.82
CA ALA A 137 13.00 -7.35 5.14
C ALA A 137 12.09 -8.47 4.60
N THR A 138 12.51 -9.19 3.57
CA THR A 138 11.64 -10.13 2.83
C THR A 138 11.03 -11.20 3.74
N GLY A 139 9.72 -11.41 3.62
CA GLY A 139 8.98 -12.52 4.21
C GLY A 139 8.21 -13.23 3.10
N HIS A 140 8.31 -14.55 3.01
CA HIS A 140 7.80 -15.34 1.88
C HIS A 140 6.39 -15.88 2.11
N LEU A 141 5.49 -15.06 2.66
CA LEU A 141 4.11 -15.48 2.93
C LEU A 141 3.09 -14.88 1.95
N PHE A 142 3.47 -13.89 1.15
CA PHE A 142 2.61 -13.24 0.16
C PHE A 142 1.80 -14.19 -0.73
N PRO A 143 2.39 -15.24 -1.34
CA PRO A 143 1.63 -16.14 -2.22
C PRO A 143 0.48 -16.86 -1.50
N VAL A 144 0.52 -16.91 -0.17
CA VAL A 144 -0.53 -17.45 0.69
C VAL A 144 -1.46 -16.34 1.18
N LEU A 145 -0.91 -15.27 1.76
CA LEU A 145 -1.68 -14.26 2.47
C LEU A 145 -2.46 -13.30 1.55
N GLU A 146 -1.97 -13.04 0.34
CA GLU A 146 -2.73 -12.28 -0.68
C GLU A 146 -3.62 -13.20 -1.55
N ASN A 147 -3.59 -14.52 -1.32
CA ASN A 147 -4.44 -15.43 -2.06
C ASN A 147 -5.90 -15.29 -1.62
N LYS A 148 -6.74 -14.79 -2.52
CA LYS A 148 -8.18 -14.60 -2.31
C LYS A 148 -8.93 -15.90 -1.96
N VAL A 149 -8.39 -17.06 -2.30
CA VAL A 149 -8.94 -18.38 -1.88
C VAL A 149 -8.82 -18.56 -0.37
N HIS A 150 -7.69 -18.17 0.21
CA HIS A 150 -7.40 -18.36 1.64
C HIS A 150 -8.03 -17.29 2.53
N LEU A 151 -8.44 -16.15 1.97
CA LEU A 151 -9.00 -15.04 2.76
C LEU A 151 -10.20 -15.45 3.61
N THR A 152 -11.14 -16.21 3.04
CA THR A 152 -12.32 -16.69 3.78
C THR A 152 -11.92 -17.58 4.96
N ASP A 153 -10.98 -18.51 4.74
CA ASP A 153 -10.50 -19.40 5.79
C ASP A 153 -9.72 -18.64 6.87
N MET A 154 -8.91 -17.65 6.49
CA MET A 154 -8.22 -16.77 7.44
C MET A 154 -9.21 -15.99 8.30
N LEU A 155 -10.28 -15.44 7.71
CA LEU A 155 -11.32 -14.75 8.47
C LEU A 155 -12.03 -15.71 9.44
N TYR A 156 -12.36 -16.93 9.02
CA TYR A 156 -12.93 -17.93 9.93
C TYR A 156 -11.99 -18.33 11.05
N MET A 157 -10.70 -18.55 10.76
CA MET A 157 -9.70 -18.89 11.77
C MET A 157 -9.46 -17.74 12.76
N ALA A 158 -9.65 -16.49 12.32
CA ALA A 158 -9.58 -15.30 13.17
C ALA A 158 -10.89 -14.98 13.91
N GLY A 159 -11.95 -15.78 13.74
CA GLY A 159 -13.27 -15.52 14.35
C GLY A 159 -13.98 -14.28 13.78
N LEU A 160 -13.79 -14.03 12.48
CA LEU A 160 -14.25 -12.87 11.73
C LEU A 160 -15.29 -13.25 10.66
N GLU A 161 -16.02 -14.36 10.82
CA GLU A 161 -17.03 -14.84 9.86
C GLU A 161 -18.06 -13.78 9.44
N GLN A 162 -18.41 -12.88 10.36
CA GLN A 162 -19.39 -11.82 10.16
C GLN A 162 -18.96 -10.81 9.10
N TYR A 163 -17.66 -10.69 8.82
CA TYR A 163 -17.08 -9.73 7.88
C TYR A 163 -16.81 -10.32 6.48
N VAL A 164 -17.08 -11.62 6.28
CA VAL A 164 -16.92 -12.30 4.98
C VAL A 164 -17.95 -11.78 3.97
N ILE A 165 -17.49 -11.31 2.81
CA ILE A 165 -18.38 -11.06 1.67
C ILE A 165 -18.91 -12.42 1.17
N PRO A 166 -20.24 -12.64 1.06
CA PRO A 166 -20.77 -13.86 0.48
C PRO A 166 -20.17 -14.12 -0.90
N ASN A 167 -19.62 -15.31 -1.10
CA ASN A 167 -18.88 -15.65 -2.32
C ASN A 167 -18.93 -17.16 -2.63
N GLU A 168 -18.63 -17.48 -3.88
CA GLU A 168 -18.38 -18.84 -4.37
C GLU A 168 -17.05 -18.90 -5.12
N LEU A 169 -16.32 -20.00 -4.93
CA LEU A 169 -15.12 -20.32 -5.70
C LEU A 169 -15.47 -21.23 -6.86
N ILE A 170 -15.19 -20.76 -8.07
CA ILE A 170 -15.50 -21.44 -9.32
C ILE A 170 -14.21 -21.99 -9.91
N THR A 171 -14.16 -23.30 -10.10
CA THR A 171 -13.02 -23.97 -10.75
C THR A 171 -13.44 -24.52 -12.11
N GLY A 172 -12.76 -24.07 -13.16
CA GLY A 172 -13.04 -24.47 -14.54
C GLY A 172 -14.31 -23.83 -15.13
N SER A 173 -14.70 -24.33 -16.31
CA SER A 173 -15.79 -23.75 -17.09
C SER A 173 -17.16 -24.21 -16.61
N LEU A 174 -18.11 -23.29 -16.45
CA LEU A 174 -19.51 -23.57 -16.11
C LEU A 174 -20.50 -23.12 -17.19
N GLY A 175 -21.70 -23.71 -17.18
CA GLY A 175 -22.77 -23.38 -18.12
C GLY A 175 -23.66 -22.22 -17.65
N PHE A 176 -24.61 -21.81 -18.51
CA PHE A 176 -25.54 -20.73 -18.18
C PHE A 176 -26.40 -21.03 -16.94
N THR A 177 -26.90 -22.26 -16.78
CA THR A 177 -27.72 -22.63 -15.62
C THR A 177 -26.93 -22.53 -14.31
N ASP A 178 -25.67 -22.94 -14.30
CA ASP A 178 -24.82 -22.80 -13.12
C ASP A 178 -24.59 -21.31 -12.81
N ALA A 179 -24.33 -20.49 -13.83
CA ALA A 179 -24.19 -19.04 -13.67
C ALA A 179 -25.46 -18.37 -13.14
N GLU A 180 -26.64 -18.82 -13.59
CA GLU A 180 -27.94 -18.36 -13.10
C GLU A 180 -28.11 -18.68 -11.61
N ASP A 181 -27.81 -19.91 -11.19
CA ASP A 181 -27.90 -20.35 -9.79
C ASP A 181 -26.94 -19.54 -8.90
N ILE A 182 -25.69 -19.34 -9.33
CA ILE A 182 -24.67 -18.56 -8.61
C ILE A 182 -25.10 -17.10 -8.49
N PHE A 183 -25.51 -16.47 -9.59
CA PHE A 183 -25.89 -15.06 -9.62
C PHE A 183 -27.05 -14.80 -8.67
N TRP A 184 -28.14 -15.56 -8.79
CA TRP A 184 -29.31 -15.38 -7.94
C TRP A 184 -29.09 -15.82 -6.49
N GLY A 185 -28.14 -16.71 -6.23
CA GLY A 185 -27.72 -17.08 -4.88
C GLY A 185 -26.93 -15.98 -4.15
N LEU A 186 -26.23 -15.11 -4.88
CA LEU A 186 -25.34 -14.09 -4.30
C LEU A 186 -25.92 -12.68 -4.30
N VAL A 187 -26.74 -12.30 -5.29
CA VAL A 187 -27.31 -10.95 -5.35
C VAL A 187 -28.25 -10.69 -4.17
N GLY A 188 -28.32 -9.42 -3.74
CA GLY A 188 -29.30 -8.99 -2.74
C GLY A 188 -30.55 -8.39 -3.39
N ASP A 189 -31.61 -8.28 -2.60
CA ASP A 189 -32.88 -7.67 -3.04
C ASP A 189 -32.72 -6.22 -3.57
N ASP A 190 -31.72 -5.50 -3.05
CA ASP A 190 -31.50 -4.08 -3.35
C ASP A 190 -30.57 -3.84 -4.54
N ILE A 191 -29.64 -4.76 -4.84
CA ILE A 191 -28.59 -4.59 -5.86
C ILE A 191 -28.32 -5.95 -6.53
N GLN A 192 -28.61 -6.00 -7.83
CA GLN A 192 -28.46 -7.18 -8.67
C GLN A 192 -27.12 -7.13 -9.40
N LYS A 193 -26.02 -7.21 -8.64
CA LYS A 193 -24.66 -7.21 -9.18
C LYS A 193 -23.79 -8.24 -8.47
N VAL A 194 -22.85 -8.83 -9.20
CA VAL A 194 -21.79 -9.69 -8.65
C VAL A 194 -20.42 -9.17 -9.09
N VAL A 195 -19.40 -9.52 -8.33
CA VAL A 195 -18.00 -9.19 -8.61
C VAL A 195 -17.25 -10.47 -8.91
N VAL A 196 -16.58 -10.52 -10.05
CA VAL A 196 -15.75 -11.65 -10.48
C VAL A 196 -14.28 -11.27 -10.40
N GLN A 197 -13.49 -12.07 -9.69
CA GLN A 197 -12.06 -11.85 -9.50
C GLN A 197 -11.29 -13.13 -9.81
N PRO A 198 -10.23 -13.08 -10.63
CA PRO A 198 -9.33 -14.22 -10.78
C PRO A 198 -8.57 -14.49 -9.48
N CYS A 199 -8.38 -15.76 -9.15
CA CYS A 199 -7.65 -16.18 -7.97
C CYS A 199 -7.06 -17.59 -8.15
N GLY A 200 -6.25 -18.03 -7.18
CA GLY A 200 -5.77 -19.41 -7.15
C GLY A 200 -4.74 -19.77 -8.23
N GLU A 201 -4.47 -21.06 -8.37
CA GLU A 201 -3.45 -21.59 -9.26
C GLU A 201 -3.81 -21.37 -10.74
N GLY A 202 -2.83 -20.95 -11.55
CA GLY A 202 -2.99 -20.77 -12.99
C GLY A 202 -3.57 -19.42 -13.43
N MET A 203 -3.94 -18.54 -12.50
CA MET A 203 -4.43 -17.19 -12.79
C MET A 203 -3.47 -16.13 -12.25
N THR A 204 -3.13 -15.12 -13.05
CA THR A 204 -2.34 -13.97 -12.60
C THR A 204 -3.28 -12.80 -12.33
N ASP A 205 -3.48 -12.46 -11.05
CA ASP A 205 -4.14 -11.22 -10.69
C ASP A 205 -3.17 -10.05 -10.88
N ILE A 206 -3.57 -9.04 -11.66
CA ILE A 206 -2.83 -7.79 -11.79
C ILE A 206 -3.42 -6.84 -10.76
N GLY A 207 -2.70 -6.70 -9.64
CA GLY A 207 -3.12 -5.90 -8.48
C GLY A 207 -3.61 -4.49 -8.83
N GLY A 208 -4.41 -3.92 -7.93
CA GLY A 208 -5.03 -2.60 -8.13
C GLY A 208 -6.37 -2.63 -8.88
N GLY A 209 -6.99 -3.81 -9.03
CA GLY A 209 -8.36 -3.95 -9.54
C GLY A 209 -8.49 -4.09 -11.07
N LYS A 210 -7.37 -4.22 -11.80
CA LYS A 210 -7.37 -4.24 -13.27
C LYS A 210 -8.04 -5.47 -13.89
N THR A 211 -8.12 -6.56 -13.13
CA THR A 211 -8.69 -7.86 -13.54
C THR A 211 -10.08 -8.11 -12.94
N THR A 212 -10.57 -7.20 -12.09
CA THR A 212 -11.87 -7.33 -11.44
C THR A 212 -12.97 -6.90 -12.40
N VAL A 213 -14.01 -7.73 -12.54
CA VAL A 213 -15.16 -7.46 -13.40
C VAL A 213 -16.42 -7.38 -12.54
N ILE A 214 -17.24 -6.37 -12.77
CA ILE A 214 -18.58 -6.25 -12.17
C ILE A 214 -19.58 -6.73 -13.22
N CYS A 215 -20.40 -7.71 -12.87
CA CYS A 215 -21.47 -8.20 -13.74
C CYS A 215 -22.82 -7.75 -13.18
N ASP A 216 -23.61 -7.13 -14.06
CA ASP A 216 -24.96 -6.64 -13.78
C ASP A 216 -26.02 -7.65 -14.23
N THR A 217 -25.64 -8.67 -15.03
CA THR A 217 -26.56 -9.67 -15.56
C THR A 217 -26.03 -11.10 -15.46
N VAL A 218 -26.94 -12.07 -15.51
CA VAL A 218 -26.60 -13.51 -15.59
C VAL A 218 -25.84 -13.81 -16.88
N GLU A 219 -26.22 -13.16 -17.98
CA GLU A 219 -25.59 -13.33 -19.29
C GLU A 219 -24.11 -12.95 -19.27
N GLU A 220 -23.76 -11.82 -18.64
CA GLU A 220 -22.38 -11.38 -18.45
C GLU A 220 -21.58 -12.37 -17.62
N LEU A 221 -22.14 -12.82 -16.48
CA LEU A 221 -21.48 -13.83 -15.65
C LEU A 221 -21.28 -15.14 -16.43
N ALA A 222 -22.30 -15.63 -17.13
CA ALA A 222 -22.25 -16.86 -17.91
C ALA A 222 -21.20 -16.79 -19.02
N GLU A 223 -21.01 -15.64 -19.66
CA GLU A 223 -19.98 -15.47 -20.69
C GLU A 223 -18.58 -15.65 -20.10
N ILE A 224 -18.31 -15.05 -18.94
CA ILE A 224 -17.04 -15.19 -18.22
C ILE A 224 -16.81 -16.64 -17.78
N LEU A 225 -17.81 -17.24 -17.11
CA LEU A 225 -17.68 -18.58 -16.55
C LEU A 225 -17.54 -19.67 -17.63
N ARG A 226 -18.11 -19.47 -18.82
CA ARG A 226 -18.04 -20.46 -19.91
C ARG A 226 -16.64 -20.63 -20.48
N VAL A 227 -15.83 -19.57 -20.46
CA VAL A 227 -14.46 -19.57 -21.01
C VAL A 227 -13.38 -19.64 -19.94
N ASN A 228 -13.78 -19.76 -18.66
CA ASN A 228 -12.85 -19.86 -17.55
C ASN A 228 -12.06 -21.17 -17.57
N ASP A 229 -10.74 -21.07 -17.53
CA ASP A 229 -9.79 -22.17 -17.46
C ASP A 229 -9.01 -22.23 -16.13
N GLY A 230 -9.26 -21.27 -15.21
CA GLY A 230 -8.63 -21.19 -13.90
C GLY A 230 -9.63 -21.19 -12.73
N THR A 231 -9.22 -20.57 -11.62
CA THR A 231 -10.08 -20.37 -10.45
C THR A 231 -10.56 -18.92 -10.40
N LEU A 232 -11.86 -18.73 -10.19
CA LEU A 232 -12.49 -17.42 -10.02
C LEU A 232 -13.19 -17.36 -8.66
N LYS A 233 -13.14 -16.20 -8.02
CA LYS A 233 -14.00 -15.85 -6.90
C LYS A 233 -15.16 -15.01 -7.43
N VAL A 234 -16.39 -15.50 -7.31
CA VAL A 234 -17.60 -14.74 -7.61
C VAL A 234 -18.21 -14.31 -6.28
N SER A 235 -18.31 -13.01 -6.05
CA SER A 235 -18.75 -12.44 -4.78
C SER A 235 -19.98 -11.57 -4.96
N LYS A 236 -20.79 -11.47 -3.91
CA LYS A 236 -21.83 -10.45 -3.82
C LYS A 236 -21.22 -9.05 -3.95
N TYR A 237 -21.82 -8.20 -4.77
CA TYR A 237 -21.47 -6.79 -4.79
C TYR A 237 -21.94 -6.08 -3.51
N ILE A 238 -21.02 -5.38 -2.84
CA ILE A 238 -21.32 -4.56 -1.67
C ILE A 238 -21.25 -3.09 -2.08
N ASP A 239 -22.36 -2.38 -1.97
CA ASP A 239 -22.39 -0.93 -2.19
C ASP A 239 -22.06 -0.19 -0.90
N GLY A 240 -21.03 0.66 -0.96
CA GLY A 240 -20.55 1.36 0.22
C GLY A 240 -19.33 2.22 -0.03
N GLN A 241 -18.73 2.67 1.06
CA GLN A 241 -17.49 3.42 1.06
C GLN A 241 -16.31 2.45 1.23
N GLU A 242 -15.27 2.67 0.43
CA GLU A 242 -14.04 1.87 0.48
C GLU A 242 -13.12 2.39 1.59
N THR A 243 -12.55 1.46 2.34
CA THR A 243 -11.59 1.73 3.41
C THR A 243 -10.31 0.93 3.19
N ASN A 244 -9.19 1.54 3.52
CA ASN A 244 -7.89 0.87 3.56
C ASN A 244 -7.32 0.97 4.97
N ILE A 245 -6.84 -0.14 5.49
CA ILE A 245 -6.31 -0.27 6.86
C ILE A 245 -4.95 -0.93 6.75
N SER A 246 -3.92 -0.34 7.35
CA SER A 246 -2.60 -0.98 7.46
C SER A 246 -2.20 -1.17 8.91
N TRP A 247 -1.42 -2.20 9.19
CA TRP A 247 -0.80 -2.47 10.49
C TRP A 247 0.56 -3.13 10.29
N TYR A 248 1.32 -3.18 11.37
CA TYR A 248 2.45 -4.10 11.52
C TYR A 248 1.97 -5.35 12.26
N ALA A 249 2.33 -6.53 11.76
CA ALA A 249 2.15 -7.80 12.46
C ALA A 249 3.51 -8.51 12.59
N GLY A 250 3.81 -9.04 13.76
CA GLY A 250 5.10 -9.70 13.99
C GLY A 250 5.22 -10.44 15.31
N ASN A 251 6.45 -10.81 15.63
CA ASN A 251 6.83 -11.47 16.87
C ASN A 251 8.13 -10.89 17.42
N THR A 252 8.48 -11.23 18.65
CA THR A 252 9.70 -10.77 19.33
C THR A 252 10.77 -11.87 19.47
N VAL A 253 10.62 -13.01 18.79
CA VAL A 253 11.61 -14.09 18.83
C VAL A 253 12.81 -13.65 18.00
N PRO A 254 14.03 -13.53 18.55
CA PRO A 254 15.18 -13.10 17.77
C PRO A 254 15.51 -14.11 16.67
N SER A 255 15.90 -13.62 15.49
CA SER A 255 16.47 -14.47 14.43
C SER A 255 17.79 -15.12 14.89
N GLU A 256 18.28 -16.12 14.16
CA GLU A 256 19.51 -16.85 14.53
C GLU A 256 20.76 -15.93 14.64
N ASN A 257 20.88 -14.95 13.74
CA ASN A 257 21.97 -13.97 13.78
C ASN A 257 21.69 -12.79 14.72
N GLY A 258 20.46 -12.71 15.27
CA GLY A 258 19.93 -11.68 16.16
C GLY A 258 19.40 -10.43 15.47
N PHE A 259 19.70 -10.22 14.19
CA PHE A 259 19.18 -9.09 13.42
C PHE A 259 17.78 -9.41 12.89
N GLY A 260 16.81 -8.61 13.34
CA GLY A 260 15.40 -8.85 13.14
C GLY A 260 14.86 -10.02 13.96
N THR A 261 13.59 -10.33 13.72
CA THR A 261 12.86 -11.40 14.40
C THR A 261 12.69 -12.60 13.49
N THR A 262 12.44 -13.75 14.07
CA THR A 262 12.23 -15.02 13.38
C THR A 262 11.06 -14.90 12.41
N LYS A 263 11.29 -15.32 11.17
CA LYS A 263 10.30 -15.33 10.10
C LYS A 263 10.00 -16.76 9.69
N VAL A 264 8.76 -17.02 9.31
CA VAL A 264 8.39 -18.28 8.67
C VAL A 264 8.34 -18.08 7.17
N THR A 265 8.91 -19.04 6.45
CA THR A 265 8.84 -19.14 4.99
C THR A 265 8.03 -20.35 4.57
N LEU A 266 7.51 -20.32 3.34
CA LEU A 266 6.87 -21.49 2.74
C LEU A 266 7.88 -22.66 2.69
N PRO A 267 7.48 -23.88 3.11
CA PRO A 267 8.37 -25.03 3.00
C PRO A 267 8.64 -25.40 1.54
N ASP A 268 9.86 -25.85 1.26
CA ASP A 268 10.25 -26.33 -0.07
C ASP A 268 9.26 -27.38 -0.61
N GLY A 269 8.79 -27.15 -1.84
CA GLY A 269 7.88 -28.07 -2.53
C GLY A 269 6.43 -28.07 -2.04
N VAL A 270 6.07 -27.23 -1.07
CA VAL A 270 4.67 -27.02 -0.67
C VAL A 270 4.06 -25.91 -1.52
N SER A 271 2.91 -26.21 -2.15
CA SER A 271 2.19 -25.22 -2.95
C SER A 271 1.57 -24.14 -2.04
N PRO A 272 1.66 -22.85 -2.40
CA PRO A 272 0.92 -21.80 -1.71
C PRO A 272 -0.61 -21.96 -1.86
N HIS A 273 -1.06 -22.82 -2.77
CA HIS A 273 -2.46 -23.16 -2.99
C HIS A 273 -2.92 -24.41 -2.22
N ASP A 274 -2.07 -25.03 -1.39
CA ASP A 274 -2.48 -26.18 -0.57
C ASP A 274 -3.60 -25.76 0.39
N PRO A 275 -4.74 -26.48 0.44
CA PRO A 275 -5.85 -26.16 1.34
C PRO A 275 -5.47 -26.23 2.84
N ASN A 276 -4.36 -26.89 3.19
CA ASN A 276 -3.85 -26.96 4.57
C ASN A 276 -2.75 -25.94 4.86
N ILE A 277 -2.42 -25.05 3.91
CA ILE A 277 -1.24 -24.19 4.01
C ILE A 277 -1.24 -23.33 5.27
N LEU A 278 -2.40 -22.80 5.67
CA LEU A 278 -2.55 -21.98 6.89
C LEU A 278 -2.16 -22.77 8.15
N ASN A 279 -2.59 -24.03 8.26
CA ASN A 279 -2.23 -24.91 9.37
C ASN A 279 -0.75 -25.32 9.33
N ILE A 280 -0.18 -25.50 8.14
CA ILE A 280 1.25 -25.78 7.96
C ILE A 280 2.08 -24.60 8.50
N LEU A 281 1.72 -23.36 8.15
CA LEU A 281 2.40 -22.15 8.62
C LEU A 281 2.30 -21.99 10.14
N LEU A 282 1.12 -22.17 10.73
CA LEU A 282 0.94 -22.12 12.20
C LEU A 282 1.81 -23.15 12.93
N ASN A 283 1.84 -24.40 12.45
CA ASN A 283 2.66 -25.44 13.06
C ASN A 283 4.16 -25.12 12.97
N ARG A 284 4.59 -24.56 11.85
CA ARG A 284 5.99 -24.19 11.62
C ARG A 284 6.41 -22.99 12.46
N ALA A 285 5.55 -21.99 12.60
CA ALA A 285 5.75 -20.86 13.51
C ALA A 285 5.86 -21.31 14.97
N ALA A 286 4.97 -22.21 15.41
CA ALA A 286 5.02 -22.77 16.76
C ALA A 286 6.33 -23.56 17.01
N GLN A 287 6.82 -24.32 16.02
CA GLN A 287 8.12 -25.00 16.10
C GLN A 287 9.30 -24.01 16.17
N ALA A 288 9.15 -22.83 15.58
CA ALA A 288 10.12 -21.74 15.66
C ALA A 288 10.01 -20.91 16.95
N GLY A 289 9.11 -21.29 17.87
CA GLY A 289 8.90 -20.63 19.17
C GLY A 289 7.98 -19.41 19.14
N ILE A 290 7.24 -19.20 18.05
CA ILE A 290 6.29 -18.09 17.93
C ILE A 290 4.96 -18.48 18.57
N HIS A 291 4.50 -17.66 19.51
CA HIS A 291 3.33 -17.91 20.36
C HIS A 291 2.61 -16.60 20.68
N GLU A 292 1.37 -16.67 21.17
CA GLU A 292 0.54 -15.48 21.50
C GLU A 292 1.21 -14.53 22.52
N ASP A 293 2.08 -15.05 23.39
CA ASP A 293 2.77 -14.25 24.41
C ASP A 293 3.94 -13.43 23.86
N ASN A 294 4.38 -13.72 22.63
CA ASN A 294 5.50 -13.07 21.96
C ASN A 294 5.14 -12.50 20.57
N THR A 295 3.88 -12.56 20.16
CA THR A 295 3.35 -11.84 19.00
C THR A 295 2.86 -10.45 19.39
N LEU A 296 2.87 -9.55 18.41
CA LEU A 296 2.36 -8.19 18.55
C LEU A 296 1.77 -7.68 17.23
N VAL A 297 0.78 -6.79 17.35
CA VAL A 297 0.10 -6.11 16.25
C VAL A 297 0.05 -4.63 16.55
N ILE A 298 0.69 -3.82 15.70
CA ILE A 298 0.67 -2.36 15.86
C ILE A 298 -0.19 -1.73 14.76
N PRO A 299 -1.35 -1.17 15.13
CA PRO A 299 -2.31 -0.66 14.16
C PRO A 299 -1.86 0.68 13.57
N GLY A 300 -2.11 0.85 12.29
CA GLY A 300 -2.32 2.17 11.70
C GLY A 300 -3.80 2.55 11.76
N ARG A 301 -4.11 3.80 11.41
CA ARG A 301 -5.50 4.24 11.25
C ARG A 301 -6.09 3.74 9.93
N ALA A 302 -7.39 3.47 9.93
CA ALA A 302 -8.13 3.29 8.69
C ALA A 302 -8.22 4.61 7.91
N THR A 303 -8.35 4.50 6.60
CA THR A 303 -8.40 5.63 5.66
C THR A 303 -9.61 5.51 4.75
N VAL A 304 -10.15 6.62 4.26
CA VAL A 304 -11.18 6.59 3.22
C VAL A 304 -10.50 6.50 1.86
N LYS A 305 -10.81 5.47 1.08
CA LYS A 305 -10.21 5.20 -0.24
C LYS A 305 -11.22 5.57 -1.33
N ALA A 306 -10.82 6.30 -2.35
CA ALA A 306 -11.64 6.48 -3.55
C ALA A 306 -11.21 5.48 -4.63
N VAL A 307 -12.17 4.88 -5.32
CA VAL A 307 -11.96 3.84 -6.35
C VAL A 307 -12.80 4.18 -7.57
N GLY A 308 -12.25 3.97 -8.77
CA GLY A 308 -12.99 4.12 -10.02
C GLY A 308 -13.43 5.56 -10.32
N ASP A 309 -12.71 6.58 -9.85
CA ASP A 309 -13.10 7.96 -10.15
C ASP A 309 -12.70 8.33 -11.59
N PRO A 310 -13.66 8.70 -12.45
CA PRO A 310 -13.40 8.97 -13.86
C PRO A 310 -12.51 10.21 -14.09
N THR A 311 -12.35 11.05 -13.09
CA THR A 311 -11.43 12.19 -13.15
C THR A 311 -9.98 11.72 -13.17
N LEU A 312 -9.67 10.55 -12.60
CA LEU A 312 -8.30 10.12 -12.28
C LEU A 312 -7.91 8.75 -12.85
N THR A 313 -8.85 7.94 -13.33
CA THR A 313 -8.58 6.59 -13.88
C THR A 313 -9.63 6.18 -14.90
N ASN A 314 -9.26 5.34 -15.86
CA ASN A 314 -10.13 4.74 -16.89
C ASN A 314 -10.71 3.37 -16.51
N SER A 315 -10.54 2.93 -15.27
CA SER A 315 -10.99 1.61 -14.78
C SER A 315 -11.75 1.76 -13.47
N GLU A 316 -12.93 1.12 -13.39
CA GLU A 316 -13.82 1.14 -12.22
C GLU A 316 -13.21 0.49 -10.98
N GLY A 317 -12.28 -0.45 -11.14
CA GLY A 317 -11.60 -1.13 -10.03
C GLY A 317 -10.37 -0.40 -9.49
N ASN A 318 -9.89 0.66 -10.18
CA ASN A 318 -8.63 1.31 -9.84
C ASN A 318 -8.78 2.27 -8.65
N GLY A 319 -8.01 2.03 -7.58
CA GLY A 319 -7.94 2.96 -6.44
C GLY A 319 -7.20 4.25 -6.81
N VAL A 320 -7.86 5.41 -6.66
CA VAL A 320 -7.39 6.73 -7.10
C VAL A 320 -6.82 7.61 -5.98
N GLY A 321 -6.93 7.20 -4.72
CA GLY A 321 -6.28 7.90 -3.61
C GLY A 321 -6.89 7.58 -2.25
N ASN A 322 -6.35 8.21 -1.20
CA ASN A 322 -6.87 8.08 0.16
C ASN A 322 -6.93 9.43 0.89
N ASN A 323 -7.96 9.57 1.73
CA ASN A 323 -8.03 10.55 2.81
C ASN A 323 -7.58 9.87 4.11
N LEU A 324 -6.41 10.25 4.60
CA LEU A 324 -5.84 9.71 5.83
C LEU A 324 -6.27 10.52 7.06
N GLY A 325 -6.99 11.63 6.91
CA GLY A 325 -7.48 12.46 8.03
C GLY A 325 -8.88 12.11 8.51
N TYR A 326 -9.60 11.26 7.77
CA TYR A 326 -10.97 10.89 8.13
C TYR A 326 -11.01 10.01 9.38
N VAL A 327 -11.86 10.38 10.34
CA VAL A 327 -12.12 9.61 11.55
C VAL A 327 -13.48 8.95 11.42
N TYR A 328 -13.53 7.62 11.40
CA TYR A 328 -14.79 6.91 11.36
C TYR A 328 -15.55 7.02 12.69
N PRO A 329 -16.88 6.90 12.67
CA PRO A 329 -17.69 6.73 13.88
C PRO A 329 -17.26 5.53 14.72
N GLU A 330 -17.45 5.61 16.04
CA GLU A 330 -17.08 4.56 17.02
C GLU A 330 -17.57 3.14 16.63
N PRO A 331 -18.83 2.91 16.17
CA PRO A 331 -19.25 1.57 15.78
C PRO A 331 -18.49 0.96 14.60
N ILE A 332 -17.94 1.80 13.71
CA ILE A 332 -17.09 1.34 12.61
C ILE A 332 -15.68 1.12 13.13
N ASN A 333 -15.14 2.02 13.95
CA ASN A 333 -13.81 1.83 14.56
C ASN A 333 -13.73 0.53 15.38
N ALA A 334 -14.78 0.16 16.13
CA ALA A 334 -14.80 -1.10 16.86
C ALA A 334 -14.69 -2.34 15.93
N GLN A 335 -15.33 -2.31 14.77
CA GLN A 335 -15.19 -3.39 13.76
C GLN A 335 -13.79 -3.41 13.15
N LEU A 336 -13.22 -2.23 12.88
CA LEU A 336 -11.86 -2.09 12.35
C LEU A 336 -10.82 -2.61 13.35
N GLU A 337 -10.99 -2.27 14.63
CA GLU A 337 -10.16 -2.75 15.75
C GLU A 337 -10.15 -4.27 15.82
N GLU A 338 -11.33 -4.89 15.85
CA GLU A 338 -11.50 -6.34 15.90
C GLU A 338 -10.81 -7.03 14.72
N VAL A 339 -10.99 -6.51 13.50
CA VAL A 339 -10.33 -7.06 12.31
C VAL A 339 -8.82 -6.94 12.40
N ILE A 340 -8.28 -5.77 12.79
CA ILE A 340 -6.82 -5.57 12.87
C ILE A 340 -6.20 -6.54 13.87
N PHE A 341 -6.71 -6.61 15.09
CA PHE A 341 -6.10 -7.44 16.14
C PHE A 341 -6.29 -8.92 15.90
N ASN A 342 -7.46 -9.37 15.45
CA ASN A 342 -7.70 -10.79 15.23
C ASN A 342 -6.97 -11.31 13.98
N LEU A 343 -7.08 -10.60 12.84
CA LEU A 343 -6.41 -11.03 11.61
C LEU A 343 -4.90 -10.80 11.67
N GLY A 344 -4.46 -9.65 12.20
CA GLY A 344 -3.04 -9.38 12.43
C GLY A 344 -2.42 -10.33 13.46
N GLY A 345 -3.17 -10.71 14.50
CA GLY A 345 -2.73 -11.70 15.48
C GLY A 345 -2.56 -13.08 14.86
N LEU A 346 -3.52 -13.51 14.03
CA LEU A 346 -3.45 -14.77 13.29
C LEU A 346 -2.22 -14.82 12.38
N THR A 347 -1.95 -13.75 11.62
CA THR A 347 -0.84 -13.74 10.65
C THR A 347 0.51 -13.65 11.36
N ALA A 348 0.60 -12.91 12.47
CA ALA A 348 1.76 -12.92 13.36
C ALA A 348 2.04 -14.35 13.89
N LEU A 349 0.99 -15.08 14.30
CA LEU A 349 1.09 -16.48 14.72
C LEU A 349 1.47 -17.43 13.58
N MET A 350 1.22 -17.08 12.31
CA MET A 350 1.73 -17.80 11.14
C MET A 350 3.20 -17.49 10.84
N GLY A 351 3.84 -16.62 11.65
CA GLY A 351 5.23 -16.21 11.48
C GLY A 351 5.44 -15.08 10.48
N LYS A 352 4.39 -14.30 10.19
CA LYS A 352 4.53 -13.00 9.54
C LYS A 352 5.40 -12.10 10.42
N ASN A 353 6.26 -11.33 9.77
CA ASN A 353 6.93 -10.18 10.35
C ASN A 353 6.91 -9.05 9.30
N GLY A 354 6.25 -7.94 9.58
CA GLY A 354 6.25 -6.76 8.71
C GLY A 354 4.88 -6.14 8.49
N LEU A 355 4.81 -5.25 7.52
CA LEU A 355 3.59 -4.50 7.17
C LEU A 355 2.58 -5.37 6.45
N GLN A 356 1.31 -5.17 6.78
CA GLN A 356 0.15 -5.77 6.12
C GLN A 356 -1.02 -4.79 6.14
N GLY A 357 -2.10 -5.16 5.47
CA GLY A 357 -3.36 -4.46 5.61
C GLY A 357 -4.51 -5.14 4.90
N VAL A 358 -5.70 -4.58 5.03
CA VAL A 358 -6.88 -5.01 4.28
C VAL A 358 -7.51 -3.84 3.53
N ASP A 359 -8.12 -4.18 2.40
CA ASP A 359 -9.13 -3.37 1.75
C ASP A 359 -10.51 -3.88 2.20
N GLY A 360 -11.36 -2.96 2.66
CA GLY A 360 -12.69 -3.27 3.14
C GLY A 360 -13.73 -2.29 2.62
N ILE A 361 -15.00 -2.70 2.70
CA ILE A 361 -16.15 -1.92 2.26
C ILE A 361 -17.07 -1.72 3.46
N ILE A 362 -17.45 -0.48 3.74
CA ILE A 362 -18.43 -0.16 4.78
C ILE A 362 -19.76 0.16 4.08
N ASP A 363 -20.77 -0.67 4.29
CA ASP A 363 -22.06 -0.52 3.63
C ASP A 363 -22.91 0.63 4.22
N LYS A 364 -24.06 0.89 3.59
CA LYS A 364 -25.01 1.94 4.02
C LYS A 364 -25.50 1.81 5.48
N ASN A 365 -25.39 0.62 6.07
CA ASN A 365 -25.78 0.35 7.46
C ASN A 365 -24.60 0.46 8.44
N GLY A 366 -23.40 0.76 7.94
CA GLY A 366 -22.18 0.86 8.74
C GLY A 366 -21.53 -0.49 9.04
N LYS A 367 -21.91 -1.56 8.32
CA LYS A 367 -21.25 -2.87 8.45
C LYS A 367 -20.00 -2.90 7.59
N LEU A 368 -18.89 -3.36 8.18
CA LEU A 368 -17.64 -3.64 7.49
C LEU A 368 -17.71 -5.00 6.76
N TRP A 369 -17.11 -5.06 5.58
CA TRP A 369 -16.90 -6.26 4.79
C TRP A 369 -15.45 -6.30 4.33
N ILE A 370 -14.77 -7.44 4.43
CA ILE A 370 -13.36 -7.56 4.02
C ILE A 370 -13.28 -8.08 2.59
N ASN A 371 -12.67 -7.28 1.72
CA ASN A 371 -12.54 -7.57 0.30
C ASN A 371 -11.22 -8.29 -0.03
N GLU A 372 -10.11 -7.77 0.49
CA GLU A 372 -8.76 -8.25 0.17
C GLU A 372 -7.82 -8.05 1.36
N MET A 373 -6.90 -9.01 1.56
CA MET A 373 -5.74 -8.87 2.44
C MET A 373 -4.49 -8.62 1.58
N ASN A 374 -3.61 -7.74 2.07
CA ASN A 374 -2.38 -7.32 1.43
C ASN A 374 -1.20 -7.60 2.38
N ASP A 375 -0.23 -8.39 1.96
CA ASP A 375 0.97 -8.74 2.73
C ASP A 375 2.16 -7.83 2.39
N ARG A 376 1.91 -6.52 2.42
CA ARG A 376 2.84 -5.51 1.93
C ARG A 376 2.59 -4.14 2.51
N GLN A 377 3.56 -3.24 2.29
CA GLN A 377 3.32 -1.81 2.48
C GLN A 377 2.27 -1.33 1.48
N GLN A 378 1.12 -0.90 2.01
CA GLN A 378 0.02 -0.35 1.22
C GLN A 378 0.27 1.11 0.83
N GLY A 379 -0.56 1.62 -0.09
CA GLY A 379 -0.47 2.98 -0.62
C GLY A 379 -0.32 4.09 0.43
N PRO A 380 -1.13 4.12 1.53
CA PRO A 380 -1.06 5.17 2.53
C PRO A 380 -0.03 4.94 3.65
N THR A 381 0.58 3.76 3.77
CA THR A 381 1.28 3.33 4.98
C THR A 381 2.41 4.26 5.43
N SER A 382 3.25 4.72 4.49
CA SER A 382 4.39 5.62 4.78
C SER A 382 3.90 7.01 5.23
N THR A 383 2.97 7.61 4.49
CA THR A 383 2.40 8.91 4.85
C THR A 383 1.65 8.86 6.18
N MET A 384 0.91 7.77 6.42
CA MET A 384 0.24 7.53 7.70
C MET A 384 1.23 7.42 8.86
N SER A 385 2.36 6.74 8.66
CA SER A 385 3.40 6.60 9.68
C SER A 385 4.05 7.94 9.99
N ILE A 386 4.28 8.77 8.98
CA ILE A 386 4.77 10.15 9.14
C ILE A 386 3.76 10.98 9.95
N ASP A 387 2.46 10.91 9.65
CA ASP A 387 1.41 11.62 10.41
C ASP A 387 1.35 11.15 11.88
N ALA A 388 1.46 9.84 12.11
CA ALA A 388 1.53 9.25 13.44
C ALA A 388 2.74 9.79 14.22
N GLU A 389 3.93 9.74 13.63
CA GLU A 389 5.16 10.21 14.25
C GLU A 389 5.09 11.70 14.63
N MET A 390 4.55 12.55 13.75
CA MET A 390 4.39 13.99 14.01
C MET A 390 3.46 14.30 15.17
N THR A 391 2.60 13.35 15.55
CA THR A 391 1.62 13.49 16.63
C THR A 391 1.96 12.67 17.87
N GLY A 392 3.16 12.08 17.91
CA GLY A 392 3.65 11.30 19.04
C GLY A 392 3.18 9.86 19.06
N ILE A 393 2.50 9.38 18.02
CA ILE A 393 2.01 8.01 17.89
C ILE A 393 3.11 7.15 17.22
N PRO A 394 3.37 5.93 17.71
CA PRO A 394 4.37 5.03 17.13
C PRO A 394 4.17 4.79 15.61
N PRO A 395 5.18 5.10 14.77
CA PRO A 395 5.09 4.91 13.31
C PRO A 395 5.32 3.45 12.89
N ILE A 396 4.34 2.85 12.21
CA ILE A 396 4.38 1.41 11.87
C ILE A 396 5.48 1.04 10.86
N ASP A 397 5.89 1.95 9.99
CA ASP A 397 6.97 1.71 9.03
C ASP A 397 8.35 1.53 9.71
N LYS A 398 8.67 2.37 10.70
CA LYS A 398 9.90 2.24 11.50
C LYS A 398 9.83 1.05 12.46
N ILE A 399 8.65 0.71 12.97
CA ILE A 399 8.48 -0.51 13.77
C ILE A 399 8.79 -1.73 12.91
N ALA A 400 8.24 -1.81 11.70
CA ALA A 400 8.57 -2.85 10.73
C ALA A 400 10.08 -2.88 10.43
N TRP A 401 10.72 -1.71 10.26
CA TRP A 401 12.18 -1.65 10.07
C TRP A 401 12.93 -2.27 11.23
N LEU A 402 12.63 -1.88 12.46
CA LEU A 402 13.29 -2.42 13.65
C LEU A 402 13.04 -3.92 13.80
N ALA A 403 11.85 -4.39 13.44
CA ALA A 403 11.51 -5.81 13.47
C ALA A 403 12.32 -6.65 12.46
N HIS A 404 12.83 -6.04 11.40
CA HIS A 404 13.68 -6.69 10.39
C HIS A 404 15.17 -6.51 10.64
N PHE A 405 15.57 -5.43 11.29
CA PHE A 405 16.95 -4.94 11.19
C PHE A 405 17.63 -4.63 12.52
N ALA A 406 16.89 -4.43 13.62
CA ALA A 406 17.48 -4.20 14.93
C ALA A 406 18.00 -5.52 15.53
N ASP A 407 18.98 -5.45 16.45
CA ASP A 407 19.40 -6.65 17.20
C ASP A 407 18.41 -6.95 18.33
N HIS A 408 17.55 -7.96 18.16
CA HIS A 408 16.52 -8.33 19.14
C HIS A 408 17.06 -9.03 20.38
N ARG A 409 18.37 -9.35 20.42
CA ARG A 409 19.05 -9.80 21.64
C ARG A 409 19.44 -8.62 22.54
N ASN A 410 19.41 -7.39 22.01
CA ASN A 410 19.65 -6.19 22.81
C ASN A 410 18.48 -5.98 23.80
N PRO A 411 18.73 -5.89 25.11
CA PRO A 411 17.69 -5.65 26.11
C PRO A 411 16.84 -4.39 25.87
N ASP A 412 17.40 -3.36 25.23
CA ASP A 412 16.69 -2.12 24.93
C ASP A 412 15.68 -2.32 23.79
N VAL A 413 16.06 -3.09 22.75
CA VAL A 413 15.15 -3.46 21.65
C VAL A 413 14.06 -4.40 22.16
N ALA A 414 14.43 -5.41 22.94
CA ALA A 414 13.46 -6.34 23.54
C ALA A 414 12.44 -5.60 24.44
N ARG A 415 12.89 -4.62 25.22
CA ARG A 415 12.01 -3.77 26.03
C ARG A 415 11.10 -2.91 25.17
N LEU A 416 11.63 -2.28 24.12
CA LEU A 416 10.83 -1.47 23.20
C LEU A 416 9.67 -2.28 22.60
N PHE A 417 9.91 -3.51 22.16
CA PHE A 417 8.86 -4.37 21.60
C PHE A 417 7.88 -4.87 22.67
N ALA A 418 8.33 -5.10 23.90
CA ALA A 418 7.43 -5.40 25.02
C ALA A 418 6.52 -4.20 25.36
N ASP A 419 7.08 -2.98 25.37
CA ASP A 419 6.33 -1.75 25.59
C ASP A 419 5.28 -1.55 24.48
N LEU A 420 5.67 -1.73 23.22
CA LEU A 420 4.76 -1.67 22.06
C LEU A 420 3.59 -2.65 22.21
N ARG A 421 3.87 -3.92 22.54
CA ARG A 421 2.84 -4.94 22.76
C ARG A 421 1.89 -4.57 23.91
N SER A 422 2.40 -3.95 24.96
CA SER A 422 1.55 -3.51 26.08
C SER A 422 0.66 -2.30 25.75
N GLN A 423 0.97 -1.60 24.66
CA GLN A 423 0.34 -0.33 24.26
C GLN A 423 -0.51 -0.45 22.99
N GLU A 424 -0.70 -1.64 22.42
CA GLU A 424 -1.37 -1.86 21.12
C GLU A 424 -2.73 -1.17 21.02
N VAL A 425 -3.56 -1.32 22.05
CA VAL A 425 -4.90 -0.71 22.14
C VAL A 425 -4.80 0.82 22.30
N ASP A 426 -3.90 1.31 23.15
CA ASP A 426 -3.67 2.75 23.32
C ASP A 426 -3.19 3.40 22.01
N ILE A 427 -2.38 2.69 21.23
CA ILE A 427 -1.92 3.13 19.90
C ILE A 427 -3.12 3.19 18.94
N PHE A 428 -3.99 2.17 18.93
CA PHE A 428 -5.22 2.18 18.13
C PHE A 428 -6.09 3.40 18.46
N ASP A 429 -6.42 3.57 19.73
CA ASP A 429 -7.26 4.66 20.23
C ASP A 429 -6.69 6.03 19.90
N ALA A 430 -5.37 6.20 20.05
CA ALA A 430 -4.70 7.43 19.65
C ALA A 430 -4.76 7.66 18.13
N ALA A 431 -4.60 6.61 17.32
CA ALA A 431 -4.63 6.69 15.87
C ALA A 431 -6.02 7.06 15.33
N VAL A 432 -7.09 6.46 15.86
CA VAL A 432 -8.47 6.72 15.41
C VAL A 432 -9.05 8.02 15.95
N THR A 433 -8.49 8.60 17.01
CA THR A 433 -8.91 9.91 17.53
C THR A 433 -8.08 11.08 16.99
N ASN A 434 -7.08 10.82 16.15
CA ASN A 434 -6.21 11.86 15.61
C ASN A 434 -6.84 12.53 14.37
N PRO A 435 -7.22 13.83 14.43
CA PRO A 435 -7.74 14.53 13.27
C PRO A 435 -6.64 14.97 12.29
N HIS A 436 -5.37 14.87 12.68
CA HIS A 436 -4.26 15.14 11.76
C HIS A 436 -4.20 14.01 10.73
N GLY A 437 -4.41 14.35 9.47
CA GLY A 437 -4.14 13.41 8.40
C GLY A 437 -3.93 14.08 7.07
N SER A 438 -2.95 13.52 6.39
CA SER A 438 -2.62 13.81 5.03
C SER A 438 -3.65 13.21 4.07
N PHE A 439 -3.51 13.51 2.79
CA PHE A 439 -4.20 12.82 1.72
C PHE A 439 -3.19 12.52 0.61
N TYR A 440 -3.55 11.59 -0.26
CA TYR A 440 -2.91 11.51 -1.57
C TYR A 440 -3.92 11.19 -2.66
N LEU A 441 -3.63 11.66 -3.87
CA LEU A 441 -4.30 11.28 -5.12
C LEU A 441 -3.28 10.63 -6.06
N LYS A 442 -3.69 9.57 -6.76
CA LYS A 442 -2.95 9.00 -7.88
C LYS A 442 -3.42 9.67 -9.16
N PHE A 443 -2.49 10.31 -9.85
CA PHE A 443 -2.78 10.94 -11.13
C PHE A 443 -2.37 9.98 -12.25
N ASN A 444 -3.34 9.28 -12.84
CA ASN A 444 -3.08 8.29 -13.88
C ASN A 444 -3.37 8.86 -15.27
N SER A 445 -2.69 8.35 -16.30
CA SER A 445 -3.08 8.61 -17.67
C SER A 445 -4.40 7.90 -17.94
N LYS A 446 -5.37 8.61 -18.49
CA LYS A 446 -6.74 8.12 -18.65
C LYS A 446 -7.16 7.90 -20.11
N HIS A 447 -6.20 7.96 -21.02
CA HIS A 447 -6.46 7.75 -22.44
C HIS A 447 -6.60 6.26 -22.76
N ASP A 448 -7.31 5.95 -23.84
CA ASP A 448 -7.65 4.59 -24.25
C ASP A 448 -6.41 3.79 -24.68
N GLU A 449 -6.35 2.50 -24.33
CA GLU A 449 -5.25 1.61 -24.69
C GLU A 449 -5.00 1.53 -26.21
N ARG A 450 -6.07 1.65 -27.02
CA ARG A 450 -6.01 1.63 -28.49
C ARG A 450 -5.28 2.83 -29.08
N ILE A 451 -5.17 3.94 -28.33
CA ILE A 451 -4.43 5.13 -28.73
C ILE A 451 -2.92 4.91 -28.58
N GLY A 452 -2.51 4.00 -27.68
CA GLY A 452 -1.11 3.81 -27.30
C GLY A 452 -0.55 5.04 -26.57
N ALA A 453 0.79 5.10 -26.44
CA ALA A 453 1.43 6.13 -25.63
C ALA A 453 1.31 7.54 -26.21
N LEU A 454 0.86 8.51 -25.41
CA LEU A 454 0.75 9.94 -25.78
C LEU A 454 1.91 10.78 -25.24
N PRO A 455 2.41 11.75 -26.01
CA PRO A 455 3.46 12.67 -25.54
C PRO A 455 2.90 13.74 -24.60
N LEU A 456 3.68 14.13 -23.60
CA LEU A 456 3.39 15.31 -22.77
C LEU A 456 3.70 16.61 -23.51
N HIS A 457 2.82 17.60 -23.37
CA HIS A 457 2.94 18.94 -23.95
C HIS A 457 3.67 19.91 -23.03
N ASN A 458 3.54 19.74 -21.71
CA ASN A 458 4.22 20.56 -20.72
C ASN A 458 4.89 19.68 -19.65
N PRO A 459 6.00 20.15 -19.05
CA PRO A 459 6.70 19.39 -18.02
C PRO A 459 6.00 19.50 -16.67
N ILE A 460 6.29 18.57 -15.77
CA ILE A 460 5.95 18.68 -14.36
C ILE A 460 7.05 18.05 -13.52
N SER A 461 7.51 18.79 -12.52
CA SER A 461 8.58 18.34 -11.64
C SER A 461 8.04 17.86 -10.31
N GLN A 462 8.75 16.93 -9.69
CA GLN A 462 8.56 16.56 -8.29
C GLN A 462 8.78 17.77 -7.37
N GLY A 463 8.26 17.68 -6.15
CA GLY A 463 8.41 18.70 -5.13
C GLY A 463 7.14 19.51 -4.89
N ILE A 464 7.30 20.75 -4.42
CA ILE A 464 6.18 21.53 -3.86
C ILE A 464 5.59 22.41 -4.95
N HIS A 465 4.27 22.40 -5.07
CA HIS A 465 3.52 23.21 -6.03
C HIS A 465 2.47 24.06 -5.32
N ILE A 466 2.39 25.32 -5.71
CA ILE A 466 1.27 26.19 -5.36
C ILE A 466 0.21 26.06 -6.45
N VAL A 467 -1.00 25.72 -6.04
CA VAL A 467 -2.18 25.70 -6.91
C VAL A 467 -3.04 26.92 -6.60
N TYR A 468 -3.31 27.72 -7.62
CA TYR A 468 -4.12 28.93 -7.48
C TYR A 468 -5.01 29.13 -8.71
N TYR A 469 -6.14 29.79 -8.53
CA TYR A 469 -7.03 30.13 -9.64
C TYR A 469 -6.59 31.43 -10.31
N ASP A 470 -6.30 31.37 -11.61
CA ASP A 470 -6.05 32.52 -12.46
C ASP A 470 -7.39 32.98 -13.07
N GLU A 471 -7.87 34.14 -12.62
CA GLU A 471 -9.14 34.73 -13.09
C GLU A 471 -9.08 35.19 -14.55
N GLU A 472 -7.91 35.57 -15.07
CA GLU A 472 -7.75 36.00 -16.47
C GLU A 472 -7.83 34.80 -17.41
N GLN A 473 -7.22 33.68 -17.02
CA GLN A 473 -7.21 32.45 -17.80
C GLN A 473 -8.41 31.54 -17.49
N GLY A 474 -9.19 31.84 -16.45
CA GLY A 474 -10.34 31.05 -16.01
C GLY A 474 -9.98 29.63 -15.53
N ARG A 475 -8.72 29.38 -15.14
CA ARG A 475 -8.20 28.05 -14.80
C ARG A 475 -7.27 28.03 -13.59
N PHE A 476 -7.14 26.87 -12.97
CA PHE A 476 -6.15 26.62 -11.94
C PHE A 476 -4.76 26.44 -12.57
N ILE A 477 -3.77 27.10 -11.97
CA ILE A 477 -2.36 27.00 -12.35
C ILE A 477 -1.62 26.26 -11.25
N TRP A 478 -0.78 25.31 -11.66
CA TRP A 478 0.09 24.53 -10.80
C TRP A 478 1.52 25.02 -11.00
N SER A 479 2.08 25.72 -10.01
CA SER A 479 3.38 26.37 -10.13
C SER A 479 4.39 25.78 -9.15
N PRO A 480 5.56 25.30 -9.61
CA PRO A 480 6.59 24.79 -8.72
C PRO A 480 7.14 25.92 -7.84
N THR A 481 7.43 25.60 -6.58
CA THR A 481 7.98 26.56 -5.62
C THR A 481 9.12 25.94 -4.80
N SER A 482 10.10 26.77 -4.45
CA SER A 482 11.19 26.40 -3.54
C SER A 482 10.90 26.75 -2.07
N HIS A 483 9.70 27.28 -1.77
CA HIS A 483 9.35 27.69 -0.41
C HIS A 483 9.25 26.49 0.54
N ASP A 484 9.84 26.61 1.73
CA ASP A 484 9.74 25.60 2.79
C ASP A 484 8.28 25.48 3.27
N LEU A 485 7.65 24.34 2.97
CA LEU A 485 6.27 24.00 3.36
C LEU A 485 6.04 24.05 4.87
N ARG A 486 7.08 24.05 5.72
CA ARG A 486 6.92 24.27 7.17
C ARG A 486 6.23 25.60 7.51
N ARG A 487 6.07 26.51 6.54
CA ARG A 487 5.31 27.77 6.65
C ARG A 487 3.98 27.80 5.90
N VAL A 488 3.67 26.83 5.04
CA VAL A 488 2.41 26.77 4.30
C VAL A 488 1.58 25.67 4.92
N GLY A 489 0.82 26.08 5.94
CA GLY A 489 -0.03 25.19 6.72
C GLY A 489 -1.07 24.47 5.88
N VAL A 490 -1.63 23.44 6.50
CA VAL A 490 -2.90 22.76 6.22
C VAL A 490 -3.70 23.37 5.06
N ASN A 491 -3.88 22.59 3.98
CA ASN A 491 -4.57 23.02 2.77
C ASN A 491 -6.09 22.90 2.87
N SER A 492 -6.79 23.99 2.60
CA SER A 492 -8.21 23.92 2.21
C SER A 492 -8.35 23.40 0.78
N ALA A 493 -9.53 22.92 0.38
CA ALA A 493 -9.81 22.58 -1.02
C ALA A 493 -9.49 23.76 -1.99
N PRO A 494 -9.04 23.51 -3.23
CA PRO A 494 -8.75 24.54 -4.22
C PRO A 494 -10.04 25.30 -4.58
N MET A 495 -10.04 26.61 -4.37
CA MET A 495 -11.17 27.49 -4.66
C MET A 495 -10.68 28.83 -5.22
N ARG A 496 -11.56 29.56 -5.91
CA ARG A 496 -11.27 30.93 -6.37
C ARG A 496 -10.84 31.82 -5.19
N GLY A 497 -9.80 32.64 -5.41
CA GLY A 497 -9.24 33.52 -4.38
C GLY A 497 -8.43 32.83 -3.29
N ARG A 498 -8.13 31.52 -3.41
CA ARG A 498 -7.26 30.78 -2.49
C ARG A 498 -6.04 30.19 -3.20
N GLN A 499 -4.95 30.06 -2.45
CA GLN A 499 -3.76 29.31 -2.85
C GLN A 499 -3.64 28.09 -1.94
N ILE A 500 -3.30 26.95 -2.51
CA ILE A 500 -3.08 25.71 -1.77
C ILE A 500 -1.69 25.17 -2.14
N ALA A 501 -1.02 24.52 -1.21
CA ALA A 501 0.32 24.00 -1.42
C ALA A 501 0.31 22.47 -1.35
N VAL A 502 0.47 21.83 -2.50
CA VAL A 502 0.52 20.38 -2.61
C VAL A 502 1.94 19.94 -2.92
N ARG A 503 2.24 18.67 -2.69
CA ARG A 503 3.49 18.05 -3.14
C ARG A 503 3.19 17.06 -4.24
N ILE A 504 4.04 17.06 -5.25
CA ILE A 504 4.08 16.06 -6.31
C ILE A 504 5.19 15.07 -5.96
N GLU A 505 4.83 13.79 -5.90
CA GLU A 505 5.73 12.68 -5.58
C GLU A 505 5.76 11.68 -6.75
N GLY A 506 6.95 11.28 -7.17
CA GLY A 506 7.21 10.47 -8.37
C GLY A 506 8.22 11.13 -9.30
N PRO A 507 8.43 10.57 -10.50
CA PRO A 507 9.46 11.04 -11.42
C PRO A 507 9.14 12.42 -12.01
N ASP A 508 10.21 13.15 -12.37
CA ASP A 508 10.09 14.34 -13.20
C ASP A 508 9.66 13.95 -14.61
N HIS A 509 8.70 14.69 -15.18
CA HIS A 509 8.25 14.50 -16.55
C HIS A 509 8.58 15.72 -17.40
N ASN A 510 9.18 15.48 -18.56
CA ASN A 510 9.58 16.49 -19.53
C ASN A 510 8.63 16.56 -20.72
N VAL A 511 8.74 17.66 -21.47
CA VAL A 511 8.02 17.82 -22.74
C VAL A 511 8.44 16.71 -23.71
N GLY A 512 7.46 16.01 -24.28
CA GLY A 512 7.67 14.93 -25.25
C GLY A 512 7.77 13.54 -24.64
N ASP A 513 7.84 13.40 -23.32
CA ASP A 513 7.82 12.10 -22.65
C ASP A 513 6.54 11.34 -22.99
N ARG A 514 6.67 10.07 -23.36
CA ARG A 514 5.55 9.24 -23.85
C ARG A 514 4.94 8.43 -22.72
N ILE A 515 3.71 8.77 -22.36
CA ILE A 515 2.98 8.13 -21.27
C ILE A 515 2.06 7.06 -21.83
N ILE A 516 2.22 5.83 -21.32
CA ILE A 516 1.40 4.67 -21.68
C ILE A 516 0.02 4.78 -20.99
N PRO A 517 -1.08 4.40 -21.65
CA PRO A 517 -2.42 4.30 -21.07
C PRO A 517 -2.49 3.63 -19.69
N GLY A 518 -3.39 4.09 -18.82
CA GLY A 518 -3.60 3.54 -17.47
C GLY A 518 -2.45 3.71 -16.46
N ARG A 519 -1.32 4.29 -16.87
CA ARG A 519 -0.12 4.43 -16.01
C ARG A 519 -0.27 5.55 -14.99
N GLN A 520 0.18 5.33 -13.75
CA GLN A 520 0.33 6.40 -12.77
C GLN A 520 1.50 7.32 -13.17
N LEU A 521 1.26 8.62 -13.34
CA LEU A 521 2.33 9.59 -13.63
C LEU A 521 3.05 10.01 -12.35
N PHE A 522 2.28 10.40 -11.33
CA PHE A 522 2.75 10.87 -10.04
C PHE A 522 1.61 10.82 -9.00
N ARG A 523 1.94 11.11 -7.75
CA ARG A 523 0.96 11.34 -6.67
C ARG A 523 0.93 12.81 -6.29
N ILE A 524 -0.26 13.29 -5.95
CA ILE A 524 -0.47 14.60 -5.34
C ILE A 524 -0.73 14.37 -3.86
N THR A 525 0.16 14.85 -2.99
CA THR A 525 0.06 14.72 -1.53
C THR A 525 -0.13 16.08 -0.86
N GLY A 526 -0.77 16.07 0.31
CA GLY A 526 -0.98 17.29 1.10
C GLY A 526 -1.66 17.00 2.43
N VAL A 527 -1.81 18.02 3.27
CA VAL A 527 -2.53 17.93 4.55
C VAL A 527 -3.83 18.71 4.43
N SER A 528 -4.94 18.16 4.93
CA SER A 528 -6.26 18.82 4.89
C SER A 528 -6.74 19.22 6.29
N ASN A 529 -7.41 20.37 6.38
CA ASN A 529 -7.81 20.99 7.66
C ASN A 529 -9.09 20.37 8.23
N THR A 530 -9.87 19.78 7.34
CA THR A 530 -11.13 19.10 7.62
C THR A 530 -11.25 17.95 6.64
N ALA A 531 -12.00 16.91 7.03
CA ALA A 531 -12.37 15.82 6.14
C ALA A 531 -12.99 16.34 4.82
N ASP A 532 -13.83 17.38 4.90
CA ASP A 532 -14.52 17.95 3.72
C ASP A 532 -13.61 18.76 2.79
N ALA A 533 -12.42 19.17 3.25
CA ALA A 533 -11.43 19.89 2.44
C ALA A 533 -10.49 18.94 1.68
N SER A 534 -10.42 17.67 2.11
CA SER A 534 -9.69 16.61 1.42
C SER A 534 -10.19 16.45 -0.01
N PRO A 535 -9.31 16.08 -0.97
CA PRO A 535 -9.74 15.69 -2.31
C PRO A 535 -10.55 14.40 -2.33
N ILE A 536 -10.63 13.66 -1.23
CA ILE A 536 -11.46 12.46 -1.09
C ILE A 536 -12.40 12.63 0.10
N ILE A 537 -13.68 12.47 -0.17
CA ILE A 537 -14.78 12.65 0.78
C ILE A 537 -15.75 11.48 0.70
N ILE A 538 -16.63 11.37 1.70
CA ILE A 538 -17.79 10.50 1.65
C ILE A 538 -18.99 11.35 1.25
N ASP A 539 -19.63 11.01 0.13
CA ASP A 539 -20.90 11.61 -0.29
C ASP A 539 -21.93 10.50 -0.52
N ARG A 540 -23.10 10.65 0.10
CA ARG A 540 -24.22 9.68 0.03
C ARG A 540 -23.80 8.21 0.29
N GLY A 541 -22.87 8.00 1.21
CA GLY A 541 -22.39 6.66 1.58
C GLY A 541 -21.34 6.05 0.64
N LYS A 542 -20.81 6.83 -0.32
CA LYS A 542 -19.73 6.42 -1.22
C LYS A 542 -18.50 7.30 -1.04
N SER A 543 -17.33 6.71 -1.16
CA SER A 543 -16.06 7.44 -1.19
C SER A 543 -15.75 7.93 -2.61
N ILE A 544 -15.68 9.24 -2.80
CA ILE A 544 -15.55 9.88 -4.13
C ILE A 544 -14.43 10.93 -4.15
N VAL A 545 -13.98 11.33 -5.34
CA VAL A 545 -13.19 12.56 -5.47
C VAL A 545 -14.09 13.76 -5.22
N ASN A 546 -13.64 14.66 -4.34
CA ASN A 546 -14.35 15.85 -3.95
C ASN A 546 -14.61 16.75 -5.18
N PRO A 547 -15.87 17.09 -5.50
CA PRO A 547 -16.22 17.94 -6.65
C PRO A 547 -15.49 19.30 -6.69
N ASN A 548 -15.06 19.82 -5.53
CA ASN A 548 -14.28 21.06 -5.46
C ASN A 548 -12.89 20.92 -6.08
N TRP A 549 -12.34 19.71 -6.16
CA TRP A 549 -11.04 19.43 -6.78
C TRP A 549 -11.13 19.13 -8.29
N SER A 550 -12.31 18.73 -8.79
CA SER A 550 -12.46 18.23 -10.16
C SER A 550 -12.03 19.23 -11.24
N LYS A 551 -12.19 20.55 -11.02
CA LYS A 551 -11.69 21.54 -12.00
C LYS A 551 -10.17 21.64 -11.97
N ALA A 552 -9.57 21.70 -10.78
CA ALA A 552 -8.11 21.82 -10.65
C ALA A 552 -7.38 20.60 -11.26
N LEU A 553 -7.96 19.40 -11.10
CA LEU A 553 -7.45 18.17 -11.70
C LEU A 553 -7.62 18.15 -13.23
N ARG A 554 -8.78 18.57 -13.75
CA ARG A 554 -9.01 18.70 -15.21
C ARG A 554 -8.06 19.70 -15.86
N ASP A 555 -7.88 20.86 -15.24
CA ASP A 555 -6.94 21.88 -15.71
C ASP A 555 -5.49 21.34 -15.73
N LEU A 556 -5.12 20.47 -14.78
CA LEU A 556 -3.80 19.81 -14.76
C LEU A 556 -3.63 18.81 -15.92
N TYR A 557 -4.65 18.02 -16.24
CA TYR A 557 -4.62 17.12 -17.41
C TYR A 557 -4.43 17.91 -18.72
N GLU A 558 -5.17 19.00 -18.89
CA GLU A 558 -5.04 19.85 -20.09
C GLU A 558 -3.71 20.59 -20.16
N TYR A 559 -3.14 20.94 -19.01
CA TYR A 559 -1.77 21.44 -18.97
C TYR A 559 -0.79 20.38 -19.47
N LEU A 560 -0.86 19.16 -18.95
CA LEU A 560 0.10 18.09 -19.25
C LEU A 560 -0.03 17.54 -20.68
N PHE A 561 -1.25 17.25 -21.14
CA PHE A 561 -1.50 16.57 -22.42
C PHE A 561 -2.04 17.50 -23.52
N GLY A 562 -2.33 18.75 -23.19
CA GLY A 562 -2.89 19.73 -24.12
C GLY A 562 -4.41 19.93 -23.99
N ILE A 563 -4.87 21.08 -24.51
CA ILE A 563 -6.28 21.47 -24.54
C ILE A 563 -7.09 20.40 -25.29
N GLY A 564 -8.26 20.04 -24.73
CA GLY A 564 -9.15 19.03 -25.30
C GLY A 564 -8.83 17.59 -24.87
N TYR A 565 -7.75 17.35 -24.11
CA TYR A 565 -7.45 16.00 -23.61
C TYR A 565 -8.61 15.38 -22.83
N ASN A 566 -9.26 16.16 -21.96
CA ASN A 566 -10.41 15.70 -21.19
C ASN A 566 -11.64 15.39 -22.06
N GLU A 567 -11.83 16.12 -23.16
CA GLU A 567 -12.97 15.96 -24.08
C GLU A 567 -12.78 14.78 -25.03
N LEU A 568 -11.52 14.49 -25.40
CA LEU A 568 -11.14 13.35 -26.25
C LEU A 568 -11.03 12.04 -25.46
N ASN A 569 -10.85 12.15 -24.14
CA ASN A 569 -10.79 11.02 -23.22
C ASN A 569 -11.80 11.26 -22.07
N PRO A 570 -13.10 11.41 -22.40
CA PRO A 570 -14.14 11.51 -21.39
C PRO A 570 -14.33 10.11 -20.80
N LEU A 571 -14.39 10.05 -19.49
CA LEU A 571 -14.75 8.83 -18.79
C LEU A 571 -16.08 9.14 -18.14
N GLU A 572 -17.16 9.06 -18.91
CA GLU A 572 -18.47 8.88 -18.31
C GLU A 572 -18.66 7.37 -18.24
N TYR A 573 -18.79 6.83 -17.04
CA TYR A 573 -19.35 5.50 -16.87
C TYR A 573 -20.83 5.64 -17.26
N GLU A 574 -21.25 5.03 -18.37
CA GLU A 574 -22.66 4.97 -18.77
C GLU A 574 -23.51 4.19 -17.76
#